data_AF-A0A970KDB7-F1
#
_entry.id   AF-A0A970KDB7-F1
#
_cell.length_a   1.000
_cell.length_b   1.000
_cell.length_c   1.000
_cell.angle_alpha   90.00
_cell.angle_beta   90.00
_cell.angle_gamma   90.00
#
_symmetry.space_group_name_H-M   'P 1'
#
loop_
_entity.id
_entity.type
_entity.pdbx_description
1 polymer ?
#
loop_
_entity_poly.entity_id
_entity_poly.type
_entity_poly.pdbx_seq_one_letter_code
_entity_poly.pdbx_strand_id
1 'polypeptide(L)'
;MTLKEKTWEVIFNADTFWGRIFDEVLLVFILLSILVVMLESMEAVRQEYGLLLFRIEWFFTIAFTIEYIVRVIVSPKPREYMLSFLGVIDFLAIIPTYIAFGLPGAQTFIVLRSIRLLRIYRILKLYHFVRAGNLLLMAIFKSLRKISIFMIFILILVTLLGSIMYVIERGQNGFVSIPVSIYWAVITLTTVGYGDIVPITALGKFIATFIMLLGYSIIAIPTGIVSVEMSRSVIRKDDETKYCKYCDEPSHAVDANFCRICGSRLD
;
A
#
# COMPACT_ATOMS: atom_id res chain seq x y z
N MET A 1 -12.41 -0.35 33.52
CA MET A 1 -12.43 -0.64 32.07
C MET A 1 -13.46 -1.72 31.78
N THR A 2 -14.48 -1.39 30.99
CA THR A 2 -15.47 -2.34 30.51
C THR A 2 -14.83 -3.33 29.51
N LEU A 3 -15.41 -4.51 29.31
CA LEU A 3 -14.90 -5.49 28.33
C LEU A 3 -14.81 -4.88 26.92
N LYS A 4 -15.77 -4.02 26.57
CA LYS A 4 -15.80 -3.27 25.31
C LYS A 4 -14.60 -2.33 25.16
N GLU A 5 -14.22 -1.59 26.20
CA GLU A 5 -13.05 -0.69 26.19
C GLU A 5 -11.74 -1.45 26.01
N LYS A 6 -11.57 -2.59 26.69
CA LYS A 6 -10.37 -3.42 26.54
C LYS A 6 -10.26 -4.01 25.13
N THR A 7 -11.37 -4.51 24.57
CA THR A 7 -11.38 -5.03 23.19
C THR A 7 -11.16 -3.91 22.18
N TRP A 8 -11.65 -2.70 22.44
CA TRP A 8 -11.40 -1.53 21.59
C TRP A 8 -9.91 -1.18 21.56
N GLU A 9 -9.28 -1.17 22.73
CA GLU A 9 -7.85 -0.90 22.84
C GLU A 9 -7.01 -1.95 22.10
N VAL A 10 -7.31 -3.25 22.26
CA VAL A 10 -6.59 -4.31 21.53
C VAL A 10 -6.76 -4.19 20.01
N ILE A 11 -7.97 -3.87 19.53
CA ILE A 11 -8.27 -3.88 18.08
C ILE A 11 -7.83 -2.60 17.37
N PHE A 12 -7.90 -1.45 18.04
CA PHE A 12 -7.63 -0.15 17.43
C PHE A 12 -6.31 0.49 17.89
N ASN A 13 -5.70 0.01 18.98
CA ASN A 13 -4.44 0.54 19.51
C ASN A 13 -3.29 -0.49 19.40
N ALA A 14 -2.55 -0.39 18.30
CA ALA A 14 -1.43 -1.26 17.98
C ALA A 14 -0.20 -1.07 18.89
N ASP A 15 -0.16 -0.05 19.75
CA ASP A 15 0.96 0.17 20.68
C ASP A 15 0.96 -0.82 21.85
N THR A 16 -0.17 -1.48 22.12
CA THR A 16 -0.29 -2.48 23.19
C THR A 16 0.29 -3.83 22.77
N PHE A 17 0.80 -4.62 23.71
CA PHE A 17 1.30 -5.98 23.44
C PHE A 17 0.25 -6.87 22.76
N TRP A 18 -0.98 -6.83 23.28
CA TRP A 18 -2.10 -7.59 22.73
C TRP A 18 -2.56 -7.08 21.37
N GLY A 19 -2.50 -5.76 21.13
CA GLY A 19 -2.77 -5.18 19.81
C GLY A 19 -1.78 -5.61 18.74
N ARG A 20 -0.48 -5.63 19.06
CA ARG A 20 0.56 -6.14 18.14
C ARG A 20 0.34 -7.60 17.77
N ILE A 21 0.09 -8.46 18.76
CA ILE A 21 -0.18 -9.88 18.51
C ILE A 21 -1.43 -10.04 17.64
N PHE A 22 -2.49 -9.28 17.92
CA PHE A 22 -3.71 -9.32 17.12
C PHE A 22 -3.43 -8.95 15.65
N ASP A 23 -2.69 -7.87 15.41
CA ASP A 23 -2.32 -7.42 14.06
C ASP A 23 -1.41 -8.42 13.32
N GLU A 24 -0.43 -9.02 14.01
CA GLU A 24 0.45 -10.05 13.46
C GLU A 24 -0.32 -11.33 13.09
N VAL A 25 -1.22 -11.78 13.97
CA VAL A 25 -2.08 -12.95 13.69
C VAL A 25 -3.02 -12.66 12.52
N LEU A 26 -3.60 -11.46 12.47
CA LEU A 26 -4.46 -11.03 11.36
C LEU A 26 -3.68 -10.99 10.04
N LEU A 27 -2.45 -10.51 10.06
CA LEU A 27 -1.54 -10.50 8.91
C LEU A 27 -1.29 -11.93 8.39
N VAL A 28 -0.95 -12.86 9.29
CA VAL A 28 -0.76 -14.28 8.93
C VAL A 28 -2.03 -14.86 8.32
N PHE A 29 -3.21 -14.56 8.89
CA PHE A 29 -4.49 -15.01 8.35
C PHE A 29 -4.76 -14.46 6.95
N ILE A 30 -4.47 -13.18 6.71
CA ILE A 30 -4.61 -12.56 5.38
C ILE A 30 -3.69 -13.26 4.37
N LEU A 31 -2.41 -13.44 4.71
CA LEU A 31 -1.44 -14.09 3.83
C LEU A 31 -1.81 -15.55 3.52
N LEU A 32 -2.22 -16.33 4.52
CA LEU A 32 -2.68 -17.70 4.31
C LEU A 32 -3.97 -17.74 3.48
N SER A 33 -4.89 -16.80 3.68
CA SER A 33 -6.11 -16.73 2.87
C SER A 33 -5.81 -16.41 1.40
N ILE A 34 -4.81 -15.56 1.13
CA ILE A 34 -4.36 -15.26 -0.23
C ILE A 34 -3.69 -16.49 -0.84
N LEU A 35 -2.86 -17.20 -0.08
CA LEU A 35 -2.23 -18.45 -0.53
C LEU A 35 -3.28 -19.48 -0.95
N VAL A 36 -4.38 -19.62 -0.21
CA VAL A 36 -5.50 -20.52 -0.59
C VAL A 36 -6.10 -20.11 -1.93
N VAL A 37 -6.31 -18.81 -2.18
CA VAL A 37 -6.82 -18.31 -3.47
C VAL A 37 -5.81 -18.59 -4.60
N MET A 38 -4.50 -18.43 -4.34
CA MET A 38 -3.45 -18.76 -5.30
C MET A 38 -3.45 -20.26 -5.62
N LEU A 39 -3.58 -21.13 -4.63
CA LEU A 39 -3.66 -22.59 -4.82
C LEU A 39 -4.93 -23.00 -5.58
N GLU A 40 -6.09 -22.38 -5.30
CA GLU A 40 -7.34 -22.63 -6.03
C GLU A 40 -7.25 -22.21 -7.52
N SER A 41 -6.41 -21.20 -7.83
CA SER A 41 -6.19 -20.76 -9.20
C SER A 41 -5.46 -21.80 -10.05
N MET A 42 -4.67 -22.69 -9.42
CA MET A 42 -3.96 -23.78 -10.09
C MET A 42 -4.91 -24.94 -10.40
N GLU A 43 -5.10 -25.27 -11.67
CA GLU A 43 -6.07 -26.28 -12.11
C GLU A 43 -5.80 -27.67 -11.52
N ALA A 44 -4.54 -28.11 -11.49
CA ALA A 44 -4.14 -29.39 -10.91
C ALA A 44 -4.53 -29.51 -9.42
N VAL A 45 -4.25 -28.47 -8.64
CA VAL A 45 -4.56 -28.44 -7.19
C VAL A 45 -6.07 -28.36 -6.96
N ARG A 46 -6.78 -27.58 -7.77
CA ARG A 46 -8.25 -27.44 -7.66
C ARG A 46 -8.98 -28.76 -7.94
N GLN A 47 -8.53 -29.55 -8.90
CA GLN A 47 -9.16 -30.83 -9.23
C GLN A 47 -9.02 -31.85 -8.09
N GLU A 48 -7.87 -31.86 -7.40
CA GLU A 48 -7.58 -32.82 -6.32
C GLU A 48 -8.08 -32.35 -4.94
N TYR A 49 -7.89 -31.07 -4.60
CA TYR A 49 -8.13 -30.50 -3.27
C TYR A 49 -9.26 -29.47 -3.22
N GLY A 50 -10.06 -29.33 -4.28
CA GLY A 50 -11.07 -28.26 -4.39
C GLY A 50 -12.04 -28.17 -3.20
N LEU A 51 -12.52 -29.31 -2.68
CA LEU A 51 -13.41 -29.33 -1.52
C LEU A 51 -12.70 -28.88 -0.22
N LEU A 52 -11.44 -29.28 -0.04
CA LEU A 52 -10.62 -28.87 1.11
C LEU A 52 -10.35 -27.37 1.06
N LEU A 53 -9.92 -26.85 -0.10
CA LEU A 53 -9.68 -25.42 -0.31
C LEU A 53 -10.96 -24.60 -0.07
N PHE A 54 -12.12 -25.09 -0.52
CA PHE A 54 -13.40 -24.45 -0.24
C PHE A 54 -13.72 -24.37 1.26
N ARG A 55 -13.48 -25.44 2.02
CA ARG A 55 -13.67 -25.43 3.49
C ARG A 55 -12.74 -24.45 4.18
N ILE A 56 -11.47 -24.42 3.76
CA ILE A 56 -10.47 -23.49 4.30
C ILE A 56 -10.83 -22.03 3.94
N GLU A 57 -11.33 -21.79 2.71
CA GLU A 57 -11.80 -20.47 2.30
C GLU A 57 -12.93 -20.00 3.22
N TRP A 58 -13.93 -20.85 3.48
CA TRP A 58 -15.02 -20.56 4.40
C TRP A 58 -14.55 -20.31 5.83
N PHE A 59 -13.56 -21.07 6.30
CA PHE A 59 -12.95 -20.82 7.60
C PHE A 59 -12.38 -19.39 7.68
N PHE A 60 -11.58 -18.97 6.69
CA PHE A 60 -11.04 -17.60 6.64
C PHE A 60 -12.14 -16.54 6.50
N THR A 61 -13.14 -16.78 5.65
CA THR A 61 -14.27 -15.85 5.48
C THR A 61 -15.01 -15.66 6.79
N ILE A 62 -15.36 -16.74 7.49
CA ILE A 62 -16.03 -16.67 8.80
C ILE A 62 -15.15 -15.94 9.82
N ALA A 63 -13.85 -16.25 9.88
CA ALA A 63 -12.92 -15.56 10.77
C ALA A 63 -12.88 -14.04 10.51
N PHE A 64 -12.77 -13.62 9.24
CA PHE A 64 -12.81 -12.19 8.88
C PHE A 64 -14.18 -11.55 9.10
N THR A 65 -15.27 -12.30 8.96
CA THR A 65 -16.61 -11.79 9.28
C THR A 65 -16.78 -11.57 10.77
N ILE A 66 -16.33 -12.50 11.61
CA ILE A 66 -16.31 -12.33 13.07
C ILE A 66 -15.49 -11.10 13.43
N GLU A 67 -14.28 -10.97 12.88
CA GLU A 67 -13.42 -9.82 13.12
C GLU A 67 -14.08 -8.49 12.70
N TYR A 68 -14.72 -8.43 11.53
CA TYR A 68 -15.45 -7.24 11.07
C TYR A 68 -16.61 -6.90 12.01
N ILE A 69 -17.41 -7.89 12.41
CA ILE A 69 -18.52 -7.70 13.35
C ILE A 69 -18.02 -7.17 14.69
N VAL A 70 -16.95 -7.76 15.23
CA VAL A 70 -16.35 -7.30 16.49
C VAL A 70 -15.88 -5.86 16.35
N ARG A 71 -15.19 -5.48 15.27
CA ARG A 71 -14.78 -4.09 14.98
C ARG A 71 -15.97 -3.12 14.95
N VAL A 72 -17.07 -3.51 14.31
CA VAL A 72 -18.30 -2.71 14.23
C VAL A 72 -18.94 -2.52 15.61
N ILE A 73 -19.07 -3.58 16.42
CA ILE A 73 -19.71 -3.54 17.76
C ILE A 73 -18.89 -2.72 18.75
N VAL A 74 -17.57 -2.90 18.70
CA VAL A 74 -16.62 -2.29 19.63
C VAL A 74 -16.36 -0.82 19.28
N SER A 75 -16.52 -0.43 18.02
CA SER A 75 -16.42 0.97 17.59
C SER A 75 -17.40 1.88 18.34
N PRO A 76 -16.96 3.08 18.80
CA PRO A 76 -17.84 4.06 19.43
C PRO A 76 -19.00 4.50 18.53
N LYS A 77 -18.78 4.48 17.20
CA LYS A 77 -19.75 4.89 16.18
C LYS A 77 -19.81 3.85 15.06
N PRO A 78 -20.61 2.78 15.22
CA PRO A 78 -20.65 1.64 14.29
C PRO A 78 -20.98 2.03 12.85
N ARG A 79 -21.96 2.91 12.65
CA ARG A 79 -22.38 3.36 11.30
C ARG A 79 -21.30 4.16 10.59
N GLU A 80 -20.62 5.06 11.29
CA GLU A 80 -19.51 5.82 10.73
C GLU A 80 -18.34 4.89 10.38
N TYR A 81 -18.08 3.88 11.20
CA TYR A 81 -17.04 2.89 10.91
C TYR A 81 -17.37 2.06 9.66
N MET A 82 -18.60 1.54 9.52
CA MET A 82 -19.01 0.77 8.34
C MET A 82 -18.86 1.55 7.03
N LEU A 83 -19.10 2.87 7.06
CA LEU A 83 -18.97 3.76 5.91
C LEU A 83 -17.57 4.38 5.77
N SER A 84 -16.67 4.12 6.71
CA SER A 84 -15.28 4.58 6.63
C SER A 84 -14.49 3.75 5.61
N PHE A 85 -13.40 4.32 5.09
CA PHE A 85 -12.51 3.63 4.15
C PHE A 85 -12.07 2.23 4.66
N LEU A 86 -11.71 2.13 5.94
CA LEU A 86 -11.30 0.87 6.57
C LEU A 86 -12.45 -0.13 6.70
N GLY A 87 -13.63 0.34 7.11
CA GLY A 87 -14.82 -0.52 7.20
C GLY A 87 -15.30 -1.03 5.84
N VAL A 88 -15.18 -0.21 4.79
CA VAL A 88 -15.47 -0.62 3.42
C VAL A 88 -14.46 -1.66 2.93
N ILE A 89 -13.16 -1.51 3.23
CA ILE A 89 -12.15 -2.52 2.91
C ILE A 89 -12.46 -3.86 3.60
N ASP A 90 -12.78 -3.84 4.90
CA ASP A 90 -13.09 -5.06 5.64
C ASP A 90 -14.35 -5.74 5.12
N PHE A 91 -15.35 -4.97 4.72
CA PHE A 91 -16.56 -5.47 4.07
C PHE A 91 -16.29 -6.06 2.67
N LEU A 92 -15.52 -5.37 1.84
CA LEU A 92 -15.14 -5.84 0.50
C LEU A 92 -14.31 -7.13 0.54
N ALA A 93 -13.57 -7.36 1.63
CA ALA A 93 -12.79 -8.58 1.83
C ALA A 93 -13.67 -9.83 2.09
N ILE A 94 -14.87 -9.66 2.67
CA ILE A 94 -15.76 -10.77 3.04
C ILE A 94 -16.90 -11.01 2.04
N ILE A 95 -17.43 -9.95 1.42
CA ILE A 95 -18.63 -10.02 0.59
C ILE A 95 -18.56 -10.98 -0.62
N PRO A 96 -17.42 -11.15 -1.33
CA PRO A 96 -17.42 -11.96 -2.56
C PRO A 96 -17.78 -13.43 -2.31
N THR A 97 -17.35 -14.00 -1.17
CA THR A 97 -17.67 -15.40 -0.79
C THR A 97 -19.16 -15.56 -0.48
N TYR A 98 -19.78 -14.61 0.20
CA TYR A 98 -21.23 -14.64 0.49
C TYR A 98 -22.08 -14.49 -0.77
N ILE A 99 -21.70 -13.60 -1.70
CA ILE A 99 -22.40 -13.45 -2.99
C ILE A 99 -22.30 -14.74 -3.80
N ALA A 100 -21.11 -15.35 -3.85
CA ALA A 100 -20.90 -16.59 -4.60
C ALA A 100 -21.72 -17.78 -4.06
N PHE A 101 -22.04 -17.78 -2.76
CA PHE A 101 -22.84 -18.81 -2.11
C PHE A 101 -24.35 -18.58 -2.21
N GLY A 102 -24.81 -17.33 -2.06
CA GLY A 102 -26.23 -16.97 -2.00
C GLY A 102 -27.01 -17.12 -3.32
N LEU A 103 -26.35 -17.48 -4.42
CA LEU A 103 -26.96 -17.69 -5.74
C LEU A 103 -26.81 -19.15 -6.20
N PRO A 104 -27.74 -20.05 -5.84
CA PRO A 104 -27.73 -21.45 -6.31
C PRO A 104 -27.93 -21.51 -7.83
N GLY A 105 -27.15 -22.36 -8.53
CA GLY A 105 -27.22 -22.52 -10.00
C GLY A 105 -26.30 -21.59 -10.80
N ALA A 106 -25.54 -20.74 -10.12
CA ALA A 106 -24.87 -19.61 -10.72
C ALA A 106 -23.36 -19.85 -11.00
N GLN A 107 -22.86 -21.07 -10.71
CA GLN A 107 -21.49 -21.51 -11.02
C GLN A 107 -21.19 -21.53 -12.54
N THR A 108 -22.24 -21.52 -13.37
CA THR A 108 -22.16 -21.55 -14.83
C THR A 108 -21.88 -20.17 -15.43
N PHE A 109 -22.19 -19.08 -14.72
CA PHE A 109 -22.00 -17.73 -15.24
C PHE A 109 -20.56 -17.24 -15.03
N ILE A 110 -19.91 -16.82 -16.12
CA ILE A 110 -18.55 -16.25 -16.14
C ILE A 110 -18.42 -15.09 -15.14
N VAL A 111 -19.47 -14.27 -14.99
CA VAL A 111 -19.52 -13.14 -14.05
C VAL A 111 -19.25 -13.58 -12.62
N LEU A 112 -19.80 -14.71 -12.18
CA LEU A 112 -19.64 -15.20 -10.82
C LEU A 112 -18.31 -15.92 -10.58
N ARG A 113 -17.66 -16.42 -11.65
CA ARG A 113 -16.25 -16.84 -11.58
C ARG A 113 -15.34 -15.64 -11.34
N SER A 114 -15.62 -14.51 -12.00
CA SER A 114 -14.86 -13.26 -11.77
C SER A 114 -15.04 -12.71 -10.36
N ILE A 115 -16.22 -12.89 -9.73
CA ILE A 115 -16.43 -12.50 -8.32
C ILE A 115 -15.48 -13.25 -7.38
N ARG A 116 -15.13 -14.51 -7.68
CA ARG A 116 -14.16 -15.26 -6.87
C ARG A 116 -12.76 -14.64 -6.90
N LEU A 117 -12.38 -14.00 -8.01
CA LEU A 117 -11.12 -13.26 -8.10
C LEU A 117 -11.11 -12.02 -7.21
N LEU A 118 -12.28 -11.40 -6.96
CA LEU A 118 -12.39 -10.25 -6.05
C LEU A 118 -12.02 -10.62 -4.61
N ARG A 119 -11.93 -11.91 -4.26
CA ARG A 119 -11.38 -12.35 -2.97
C ARG A 119 -9.92 -11.93 -2.78
N ILE A 120 -9.20 -11.61 -3.86
CA ILE A 120 -7.86 -11.00 -3.77
C ILE A 120 -7.88 -9.66 -3.03
N TYR A 121 -9.02 -8.94 -3.03
CA TYR A 121 -9.15 -7.68 -2.29
C TYR A 121 -9.03 -7.83 -0.77
N ARG A 122 -9.05 -9.06 -0.22
CA ARG A 122 -8.62 -9.30 1.17
C ARG A 122 -7.21 -8.76 1.44
N ILE A 123 -6.35 -8.69 0.41
CA ILE A 123 -5.03 -8.04 0.49
C ILE A 123 -5.11 -6.58 0.93
N LEU A 124 -6.21 -5.88 0.63
CA LEU A 124 -6.42 -4.49 1.05
C LEU A 124 -6.51 -4.36 2.57
N LYS A 125 -6.87 -5.44 3.30
CA LYS A 125 -6.86 -5.44 4.77
C LYS A 125 -5.45 -5.22 5.34
N LEU A 126 -4.38 -5.49 4.57
CA LEU A 126 -3.00 -5.15 4.94
C LEU A 126 -2.81 -3.66 5.23
N TYR A 127 -3.69 -2.79 4.72
CA TYR A 127 -3.67 -1.36 5.04
C TYR A 127 -3.78 -1.09 6.56
N HIS A 128 -4.44 -1.98 7.32
CA HIS A 128 -4.49 -1.87 8.78
C HIS A 128 -3.09 -1.96 9.41
N PHE A 129 -2.23 -2.83 8.89
CA PHE A 129 -0.84 -2.95 9.33
C PHE A 129 -0.02 -1.70 8.95
N VAL A 130 -0.23 -1.18 7.74
CA VAL A 130 0.45 0.05 7.29
C VAL A 130 0.06 1.26 8.16
N ARG A 131 -1.13 1.26 8.76
CA ARG A 131 -1.57 2.29 9.72
C ARG A 131 -0.82 2.24 11.05
N ALA A 132 -0.35 1.08 11.51
CA ALA A 132 0.61 1.01 12.62
C ALA A 132 1.92 1.77 12.27
N GLY A 133 2.27 1.80 10.98
CA GLY A 133 3.29 2.67 10.38
C GLY A 133 2.76 4.02 9.87
N ASN A 134 1.81 4.66 10.55
CA ASN A 134 1.17 5.94 10.16
C ASN A 134 2.16 7.02 9.64
N LEU A 135 3.39 7.04 10.19
CA LEU A 135 4.48 7.91 9.75
C LEU A 135 4.80 7.75 8.25
N LEU A 136 4.84 6.52 7.74
CA LEU A 136 5.10 6.23 6.33
C LEU A 136 3.99 6.77 5.43
N LEU A 137 2.73 6.45 5.74
CA LEU A 137 1.59 6.93 4.96
C LEU A 137 1.51 8.46 4.99
N MET A 138 1.66 9.07 6.17
CA MET A 138 1.67 10.52 6.30
C MET A 138 2.81 11.16 5.50
N ALA A 139 4.02 10.58 5.54
CA ALA A 139 5.16 11.06 4.76
C ALA A 139 4.91 10.95 3.25
N ILE A 140 4.31 9.84 2.79
CA ILE A 140 3.91 9.65 1.39
C ILE A 140 2.87 10.71 0.99
N PHE A 141 1.78 10.86 1.75
CA PHE A 141 0.72 11.85 1.45
C PHE A 141 1.26 13.28 1.43
N LYS A 142 2.13 13.66 2.36
CA LYS A 142 2.81 14.96 2.37
C LYS A 142 3.77 15.13 1.20
N SER A 143 4.34 14.04 0.71
CA SER A 143 5.26 14.03 -0.43
C SER A 143 4.56 13.94 -1.79
N LEU A 144 3.26 13.62 -1.85
CA LEU A 144 2.55 13.37 -3.11
C LEU A 144 2.70 14.51 -4.11
N ARG A 145 2.59 15.78 -3.70
CA ARG A 145 2.76 16.90 -4.63
C ARG A 145 4.16 16.89 -5.26
N LYS A 146 5.21 16.67 -4.46
CA LYS A 146 6.61 16.61 -4.91
C LYS A 146 6.84 15.40 -5.83
N ILE A 147 6.32 14.24 -5.44
CA ILE A 147 6.40 12.98 -6.20
C ILE A 147 5.66 13.12 -7.53
N SER A 148 4.45 13.69 -7.55
CA SER A 148 3.67 13.87 -8.78
C SER A 148 4.36 14.76 -9.79
N ILE A 149 4.98 15.87 -9.36
CA ILE A 149 5.78 16.73 -10.24
C ILE A 149 6.94 15.94 -10.86
N PHE A 150 7.63 15.14 -10.04
CA PHE A 150 8.72 14.29 -10.50
C PHE A 150 8.26 13.19 -11.48
N MET A 151 7.12 12.56 -11.22
CA MET A 151 6.53 11.55 -12.11
C MET A 151 6.10 12.15 -13.46
N ILE A 152 5.57 13.38 -13.47
CA ILE A 152 5.27 14.11 -14.71
C ILE A 152 6.57 14.39 -15.49
N PHE A 153 7.64 14.79 -14.80
CA PHE A 153 8.95 14.98 -15.44
C PHE A 153 9.49 13.68 -16.06
N ILE A 154 9.42 12.55 -15.33
CA ILE A 154 9.79 11.24 -15.89
C ILE A 154 8.94 10.91 -17.11
N LEU A 155 7.62 11.12 -17.05
CA LEU A 155 6.71 10.82 -18.14
C LEU A 155 7.09 11.60 -19.41
N ILE A 156 7.41 12.89 -19.28
CA ILE A 156 7.89 13.72 -20.38
C ILE A 156 9.23 13.19 -20.90
N LEU A 157 10.17 12.86 -20.01
CA LEU A 157 11.50 12.36 -20.38
C LEU A 157 11.43 11.03 -21.15
N VAL A 158 10.67 10.04 -20.67
CA VAL A 158 10.52 8.74 -21.37
C VAL A 158 9.76 8.89 -22.68
N THR A 159 8.82 9.83 -22.77
CA THR A 159 8.12 10.16 -24.01
C THR A 159 9.09 10.69 -25.06
N LEU A 160 9.98 11.62 -24.64
CA LEU A 160 11.00 12.20 -25.50
C LEU A 160 12.04 11.15 -25.93
N LEU A 161 12.60 10.40 -24.99
CA LEU A 161 13.61 9.36 -25.27
C LEU A 161 13.05 8.24 -26.14
N GLY A 162 11.83 7.76 -25.86
CA GLY A 162 11.15 6.76 -26.68
C GLY A 162 10.90 7.25 -28.10
N SER A 163 10.46 8.50 -28.26
CA SER A 163 10.26 9.10 -29.59
C SER A 163 11.56 9.25 -30.38
N ILE A 164 12.66 9.63 -29.72
CA ILE A 164 14.00 9.67 -30.32
C ILE A 164 14.42 8.26 -30.77
N MET A 165 14.20 7.25 -29.92
CA MET A 165 14.60 5.88 -30.22
C MET A 165 13.84 5.28 -31.40
N TYR A 166 12.53 5.58 -31.49
CA TYR A 166 11.70 5.23 -32.65
C TYR A 166 12.30 5.73 -33.97
N VAL A 167 12.74 6.99 -34.00
CA VAL A 167 13.34 7.60 -35.19
C VAL A 167 14.72 7.00 -35.50
N ILE A 168 15.55 6.78 -34.49
CA ILE A 168 16.92 6.25 -34.66
C ILE A 168 16.92 4.80 -35.14
N GLU A 169 16.04 3.95 -34.59
CA GLU A 169 15.88 2.57 -35.05
C GLU A 169 14.98 2.46 -36.28
N ARG A 170 14.48 3.59 -36.80
CA ARG A 170 13.72 3.70 -38.06
C ARG A 170 12.52 2.77 -38.13
N GLY A 171 11.82 2.55 -37.01
CA GLY A 171 10.68 1.63 -37.00
C GLY A 171 11.04 0.13 -36.96
N GLN A 172 12.32 -0.24 -36.84
CA GLN A 172 12.81 -1.62 -36.84
C GLN A 172 13.15 -2.09 -35.42
N ASN A 173 13.56 -3.36 -35.25
CA ASN A 173 14.08 -3.90 -33.99
C ASN A 173 13.11 -3.80 -32.78
N GLY A 174 11.80 -3.90 -33.06
CA GLY A 174 10.75 -3.79 -32.04
C GLY A 174 10.26 -2.36 -31.80
N PHE A 175 10.94 -1.33 -32.33
CA PHE A 175 10.53 0.08 -32.23
C PHE A 175 9.46 0.44 -33.27
N VAL A 176 8.37 -0.34 -33.35
CA VAL A 176 7.35 -0.22 -34.43
C VAL A 176 6.41 0.97 -34.30
N SER A 177 6.34 1.58 -33.12
CA SER A 177 5.54 2.78 -32.88
C SER A 177 6.10 3.58 -31.71
N ILE A 178 5.72 4.87 -31.61
CA ILE A 178 6.15 5.72 -30.50
C ILE A 178 5.70 5.14 -29.15
N PRO A 179 4.44 4.72 -28.92
CA PRO A 179 4.04 4.13 -27.62
C PRO A 179 4.84 2.90 -27.22
N VAL A 180 5.17 2.03 -28.17
CA VAL A 180 6.02 0.85 -27.93
C VAL A 180 7.45 1.26 -27.56
N SER A 181 7.96 2.32 -28.19
CA SER A 181 9.29 2.87 -27.88
C SER A 181 9.32 3.59 -26.53
N ILE A 182 8.20 4.19 -26.10
CA ILE A 182 8.02 4.74 -24.74
C ILE A 182 8.02 3.61 -23.72
N TYR A 183 7.32 2.51 -23.98
CA TYR A 183 7.37 1.32 -23.13
C TYR A 183 8.82 0.82 -22.96
N TRP A 184 9.60 0.73 -24.05
CA TRP A 184 11.03 0.42 -23.98
C TRP A 184 11.81 1.42 -23.11
N ALA A 185 11.57 2.72 -23.28
CA ALA A 185 12.24 3.75 -22.49
C ALA A 185 11.90 3.63 -21.00
N VAL A 186 10.64 3.31 -20.66
CA VAL A 186 10.20 3.09 -19.27
C VAL A 186 10.93 1.90 -18.67
N ILE A 187 10.88 0.71 -19.30
CA ILE A 187 11.51 -0.51 -18.74
C ILE A 187 13.04 -0.39 -18.65
N THR A 188 13.66 0.38 -19.54
CA THR A 188 15.11 0.63 -19.52
C THR A 188 15.47 1.61 -18.41
N LEU A 189 14.73 2.71 -18.28
CA LEU A 189 14.96 3.74 -17.26
C LEU A 189 14.69 3.22 -15.84
N THR A 190 13.69 2.35 -15.68
CA THR A 190 13.37 1.70 -14.39
C THR A 190 14.22 0.47 -14.10
N THR A 191 15.25 0.21 -14.91
CA THR A 191 16.18 -0.92 -14.77
C THR A 191 15.51 -2.31 -14.79
N VAL A 192 14.30 -2.44 -15.33
CA VAL A 192 13.57 -3.71 -15.46
C VAL A 192 14.14 -4.53 -16.62
N GLY A 193 14.25 -3.93 -17.80
CA GLY A 193 14.95 -4.50 -18.95
C GLY A 193 14.53 -5.91 -19.35
N TYR A 194 13.24 -6.13 -19.68
CA TYR A 194 12.74 -7.45 -20.11
C TYR A 194 13.50 -8.05 -21.32
N GLY A 195 14.14 -7.21 -22.14
CA GLY A 195 14.92 -7.64 -23.30
C GLY A 195 14.08 -8.04 -24.52
N ASP A 196 12.77 -7.79 -24.48
CA ASP A 196 11.83 -7.99 -25.58
C ASP A 196 12.03 -6.97 -26.73
N ILE A 197 12.52 -5.77 -26.42
CA ILE A 197 12.88 -4.73 -27.37
C ILE A 197 14.28 -4.21 -27.02
N VAL A 198 15.19 -4.17 -28.00
CA VAL A 198 16.56 -3.71 -27.79
C VAL A 198 17.07 -2.92 -29.00
N PRO A 199 17.75 -1.76 -28.80
CA PRO A 199 18.32 -1.01 -29.90
C PRO A 199 19.52 -1.74 -30.48
N ILE A 200 19.58 -1.83 -31.80
CA ILE A 200 20.66 -2.53 -32.51
C ILE A 200 21.66 -1.54 -33.10
N THR A 201 21.19 -0.34 -33.47
CA THR A 201 22.07 0.68 -34.07
C THR A 201 23.14 1.17 -33.09
N ALA A 202 24.31 1.56 -33.61
CA ALA A 202 25.39 2.08 -32.78
C ALA A 202 24.96 3.32 -31.98
N LEU A 203 24.23 4.23 -32.61
CA LEU A 203 23.68 5.42 -31.96
C LEU A 203 22.63 5.06 -30.91
N GLY A 204 21.76 4.09 -31.20
CA GLY A 204 20.76 3.62 -30.25
C GLY A 204 21.36 2.96 -29.02
N LYS A 205 22.39 2.14 -29.18
CA LYS A 205 23.15 1.54 -28.07
C LYS A 205 23.86 2.59 -27.22
N PHE A 206 24.44 3.61 -27.86
CA PHE A 206 25.06 4.73 -27.15
C PHE A 206 24.04 5.48 -26.28
N ILE A 207 22.89 5.84 -26.85
CA ILE A 207 21.81 6.51 -26.12
C ILE A 207 21.27 5.61 -25.00
N ALA A 208 21.02 4.33 -25.28
CA ALA A 208 20.53 3.38 -24.29
C ALA A 208 21.47 3.27 -23.08
N THR A 209 22.79 3.31 -23.31
CA THR A 209 23.78 3.32 -22.22
C THR A 209 23.60 4.54 -21.31
N PHE A 210 23.38 5.72 -21.90
CA PHE A 210 23.11 6.93 -21.13
C PHE A 210 21.78 6.85 -20.36
N ILE A 211 20.72 6.29 -20.98
CA ILE A 211 19.42 6.07 -20.33
C ILE A 211 19.57 5.15 -19.12
N MET A 212 20.33 4.06 -19.24
CA MET A 212 20.59 3.13 -18.13
C MET A 212 21.30 3.82 -16.96
N LEU A 213 22.28 4.70 -17.22
CA LEU A 213 22.97 5.47 -16.18
C LEU A 213 22.04 6.50 -15.51
N LEU A 214 21.19 7.17 -16.29
CA LEU A 214 20.17 8.08 -15.77
C LEU A 214 19.16 7.36 -14.85
N GLY A 215 18.78 6.13 -15.20
CA GLY A 215 17.85 5.30 -14.43
C GLY A 215 18.24 5.16 -12.95
N TYR A 216 19.50 4.84 -12.68
CA TYR A 216 20.03 4.75 -11.31
C TYR A 216 19.84 6.04 -10.50
N SER A 217 20.05 7.20 -11.14
CA SER A 217 19.91 8.50 -10.49
C SER A 217 18.45 8.83 -10.19
N ILE A 218 17.54 8.44 -11.10
CA ILE A 218 16.11 8.75 -11.01
C ILE A 218 15.42 7.92 -9.92
N ILE A 219 15.76 6.64 -9.75
CA ILE A 219 15.17 5.77 -8.72
C ILE A 219 15.44 6.30 -7.29
N ALA A 220 16.59 6.95 -7.07
CA ALA A 220 16.94 7.49 -5.77
C ALA A 220 16.06 8.69 -5.33
N ILE A 221 15.50 9.45 -6.27
CA ILE A 221 14.83 10.72 -5.97
C ILE A 221 13.51 10.55 -5.19
N PRO A 222 12.52 9.72 -5.61
CA PRO A 222 11.29 9.51 -4.83
C PRO A 222 11.58 8.95 -3.45
N THR A 223 12.53 8.00 -3.38
CA THR A 223 12.99 7.39 -2.14
C THR A 223 13.58 8.44 -1.19
N GLY A 224 14.42 9.34 -1.71
CA GLY A 224 14.99 10.45 -0.95
C GLY A 224 13.93 11.46 -0.48
N ILE A 225 12.97 11.82 -1.33
CA ILE A 225 11.87 12.73 -0.97
C ILE A 225 11.05 12.15 0.19
N VAL A 226 10.65 10.87 0.09
CA VAL A 226 9.87 10.20 1.14
C VAL A 226 10.71 10.04 2.40
N SER A 227 11.99 9.69 2.29
CA SER A 227 12.90 9.54 3.44
C SER A 227 13.08 10.86 4.21
N VAL A 228 13.19 12.00 3.52
CA VAL A 228 13.30 13.32 4.14
C VAL A 228 11.99 13.72 4.81
N GLU A 229 10.85 13.40 4.22
CA GLU A 229 9.55 13.71 4.82
C GLU A 229 9.27 12.81 6.04
N MET A 230 9.69 11.55 5.99
CA MET A 230 9.68 10.63 7.14
C MET A 230 10.56 11.15 8.27
N SER A 231 11.82 11.51 8.01
CA SER A 231 12.72 12.00 9.06
C SER A 231 12.19 13.28 9.71
N ARG A 232 11.65 14.21 8.93
CA ARG A 232 10.98 15.41 9.45
C ARG A 232 9.74 15.09 10.28
N SER A 233 8.99 14.05 9.93
CA SER A 233 7.81 13.65 10.70
C SER A 233 8.14 13.01 12.05
N VAL A 234 9.31 12.38 12.17
CA VAL A 234 9.85 11.90 13.46
C VAL A 234 10.33 13.07 14.29
N ILE A 235 11.14 13.97 13.73
CA ILE A 235 11.67 15.16 14.44
C ILE A 235 10.53 16.06 14.94
N ARG A 236 9.48 16.28 14.13
CA ARG A 236 8.32 17.09 14.55
C ARG A 236 7.50 16.48 15.69
N LYS A 237 7.58 15.17 15.92
CA LYS A 237 6.91 14.51 17.04
C LYS A 237 7.69 14.75 18.35
N ASP A 238 8.99 14.97 18.26
CA ASP A 238 9.84 15.40 19.38
C ASP A 238 9.81 16.93 19.61
N ASP A 239 9.32 17.72 18.65
CA ASP A 239 9.05 19.17 18.76
C ASP A 239 7.62 19.48 19.28
N GLU A 240 7.00 18.62 20.11
CA GLU A 240 5.85 19.04 20.92
C GLU A 240 6.32 20.02 22.00
N THR A 241 6.57 21.26 21.59
CA THR A 241 7.17 22.23 22.49
C THR A 241 6.17 22.68 23.54
N LYS A 242 6.56 22.66 24.83
CA LYS A 242 5.71 23.21 25.89
C LYS A 242 5.65 24.73 25.80
N TYR A 243 4.43 25.26 25.82
CA TYR A 243 4.17 26.70 25.90
C TYR A 243 4.22 27.17 27.35
N CYS A 244 4.99 28.22 27.65
CA CYS A 244 4.97 28.81 28.99
C CYS A 244 3.81 29.80 29.12
N LYS A 245 2.81 29.46 29.92
CA LYS A 245 1.63 30.32 30.19
C LYS A 245 1.94 31.59 31.01
N TYR A 246 3.14 31.72 31.56
CA TYR A 246 3.49 32.80 32.49
C TYR A 246 4.31 33.93 31.83
N CYS A 247 5.15 33.61 30.85
CA CYS A 247 5.98 34.60 30.15
C CYS A 247 5.82 34.55 28.63
N ASP A 248 4.82 33.81 28.14
CA ASP A 248 4.48 33.63 26.73
C ASP A 248 5.63 33.15 25.83
N GLU A 249 6.63 32.50 26.42
CA GLU A 249 7.72 31.89 25.67
C GLU A 249 7.19 30.66 24.91
N PRO A 250 7.26 30.67 23.57
CA PRO A 250 6.48 29.74 22.75
C PRO A 250 7.11 28.35 22.60
N SER A 251 8.35 28.14 23.05
CA SER A 251 9.09 26.93 22.72
C SER A 251 10.01 26.44 23.85
N HIS A 252 9.67 25.28 24.40
CA HIS A 252 10.51 24.49 25.31
C HIS A 252 10.56 23.04 24.86
N ALA A 253 11.67 22.34 25.14
CA ALA A 253 11.74 20.90 24.92
C ALA A 253 10.64 20.14 25.69
N VAL A 254 10.16 19.01 25.17
CA VAL A 254 9.05 18.23 25.74
C VAL A 254 9.35 17.75 27.17
N ASP A 255 10.63 17.48 27.47
CA ASP A 255 11.13 17.03 28.77
C ASP A 255 11.48 18.17 29.74
N ALA A 256 11.32 19.43 29.32
CA ALA A 256 11.56 20.58 30.17
C ALA A 256 10.52 20.65 31.31
N ASN A 257 10.98 20.52 32.55
CA ASN A 257 10.14 20.71 33.74
C ASN A 257 9.96 22.19 34.12
N PHE A 258 10.90 23.06 33.71
CA PHE A 258 10.90 24.48 34.04
C PHE A 258 11.19 25.35 32.81
N CYS A 259 10.60 26.53 32.78
CA CYS A 259 10.82 27.54 31.76
C CYS A 259 12.25 28.09 31.85
N ARG A 260 12.95 28.15 30.71
CA ARG A 260 14.33 28.66 30.65
C ARG A 260 14.46 30.17 30.86
N ILE A 261 13.37 30.92 30.65
CA ILE A 261 13.35 32.38 30.77
C ILE A 261 12.93 32.81 32.18
N CYS A 262 11.80 32.29 32.67
CA CYS A 262 11.21 32.76 33.94
C CYS A 262 11.27 31.73 35.08
N GLY A 263 11.76 30.51 34.84
CA GLY A 263 11.89 29.48 35.87
C GLY A 263 10.57 28.86 36.36
N SER A 264 9.42 29.23 35.79
CA SER A 264 8.12 28.66 36.14
C SER A 264 8.02 27.20 35.69
N ARG A 265 7.26 26.37 36.41
CA ARG A 265 7.06 24.96 36.06
C ARG A 265 6.19 24.87 34.80
N LEU A 266 6.59 24.05 33.84
CA LEU A 266 5.85 23.81 32.61
C LEU A 266 4.99 22.55 32.77
N ASP A 267 3.68 22.73 32.85
CA ASP A 267 2.70 21.63 32.83
C ASP A 267 2.63 21.02 31.43
#